data_AF-A0A497A5A1-F1
#
_entry.id   AF-A0A497A5A1-F1
#
_cell.length_a   1.000
_cell.length_b   1.000
_cell.length_c   1.000
_cell.angle_alpha   90.00
_cell.angle_beta   90.00
_cell.angle_gamma   90.00
#
_symmetry.space_group_name_H-M   'P 1'
#
loop_
_entity.id
_entity.type
_entity.pdbx_description
1 polymer ?
#
loop_
_entity_poly.entity_id
_entity_poly.type
_entity_poly.pdbx_seq_one_letter_code
_entity_poly.pdbx_strand_id
1 'polypeptide(L)' 'MSLAYYPGCTLKTKAKNLEEPAIASMEVLGFKLEEITRWNCCGAVHSLADDDLIHQVAPVRNLIRTTEQGK' A
#
# COMPACT_ATOMS: atom_id res chain seq x y z
N MET A 1 -16.13 -1.25 9.72
CA MET A 1 -15.50 -2.39 9.00
C MET A 1 -13.99 -2.13 8.91
N SER A 2 -13.12 -3.14 8.92
CA SER A 2 -11.65 -2.93 8.83
C SER A 2 -11.14 -3.30 7.44
N LEU A 3 -10.24 -2.48 6.88
CA LEU A 3 -9.65 -2.67 5.56
C LEU A 3 -8.13 -2.71 5.65
N ALA A 4 -7.50 -3.60 4.88
CA ALA A 4 -6.06 -3.56 4.69
C ALA A 4 -5.64 -2.26 4.00
N TYR A 5 -4.59 -1.64 4.51
CA TYR A 5 -4.10 -0.35 4.05
C TYR A 5 -2.67 -0.45 3.54
N TYR A 6 -2.47 -0.01 2.30
CA TYR A 6 -1.17 0.12 1.66
C TYR A 6 -0.88 1.61 1.44
N PRO A 7 0.02 2.22 2.22
CA PRO A 7 0.34 3.66 2.13
C PRO A 7 1.29 3.99 0.98
N GLY A 8 2.07 3.02 0.53
CA GLY A 8 3.22 3.26 -0.34
C GLY A 8 4.30 4.14 0.33
N CYS A 9 5.40 4.38 -0.39
CA CYS A 9 6.55 5.11 0.14
C CYS A 9 6.31 6.63 0.23
N THR A 10 5.54 7.22 -0.69
CA THR A 10 5.33 8.68 -0.77
C THR A 10 4.55 9.20 0.43
N LEU A 11 3.44 8.55 0.80
CA LEU A 11 2.65 8.94 1.99
C LEU A 11 3.47 8.80 3.28
N LYS A 12 4.37 7.82 3.36
CA LYS A 12 5.25 7.64 4.53
C LYS A 12 6.48 8.57 4.56
N THR A 13 6.73 9.35 3.51
CA THR A 13 7.95 10.18 3.41
C THR A 13 7.66 11.63 3.04
N LYS A 14 7.27 11.90 1.80
CA LYS A 14 7.16 13.25 1.21
C LYS A 14 5.76 13.86 1.33
N ALA A 15 4.74 13.03 1.50
CA ALA A 15 3.34 13.45 1.54
C ALA A 15 2.64 12.96 2.82
N LYS A 16 3.35 12.96 3.95
CA LYS A 16 2.81 12.55 5.27
C LYS A 16 1.56 13.33 5.65
N ASN A 17 1.51 14.60 5.27
CA ASN A 17 0.36 15.48 5.47
C ASN A 17 -0.91 15.05 4.71
N LEU A 18 -0.82 14.09 3.78
CA LEU A 18 -1.97 13.53 3.08
C LEU A 18 -2.46 12.21 3.68
N GLU A 19 -1.65 11.54 4.50
CA GLU A 19 -2.04 10.27 5.15
C GLU A 19 -3.05 10.50 6.28
N GLU A 20 -2.78 11.46 7.16
CA GLU A 20 -3.67 11.82 8.27
C GLU A 20 -5.11 12.16 7.82
N PRO A 21 -5.34 13.08 6.86
CA PRO A 21 -6.69 13.37 6.39
C PRO A 21 -7.33 12.19 5.64
N ALA A 22 -6.56 11.32 4.98
CA ALA A 22 -7.09 10.12 4.34
C ALA A 22 -7.61 9.12 5.38
N ILE A 23 -6.85 8.87 6.46
CA ILE A 23 -7.28 8.01 7.57
C ILE A 23 -8.52 8.59 8.25
N ALA A 24 -8.51 9.88 8.58
CA ALA A 24 -9.65 10.55 9.21
C ALA A 24 -10.92 10.49 8.32
N SER A 25 -10.78 10.64 7.01
CA SER A 25 -11.90 10.52 6.07
C SER A 25 -12.49 9.11 6.08
N MET A 26 -11.65 8.07 6.13
CA MET A 26 -12.10 6.68 6.18
C MET A 26 -12.83 6.36 7.49
N GLU A 27 -12.39 6.92 8.62
CA GLU A 27 -13.08 6.77 9.90
C GLU A 27 -14.50 7.36 9.86
N VAL A 28 -14.68 8.53 9.25
CA VAL A 28 -16.01 9.14 9.05
C VAL A 28 -16.91 8.25 8.17
N LEU A 29 -16.32 7.55 7.20
CA LEU A 29 -17.03 6.58 6.35
C LEU A 29 -17.29 5.23 7.04
N GLY A 30 -16.89 5.07 8.32
CA GLY A 30 -17.10 3.84 9.09
C GLY A 30 -16.08 2.73 8.83
N PHE A 31 -14.93 3.09 8.22
CA PHE A 31 -13.83 2.18 7.95
C PHE A 31 -12.63 2.45 8.86
N LYS A 32 -12.06 1.38 9.40
CA LYS A 32 -10.76 1.40 10.07
C LYS A 32 -9.71 0.91 9.09
N LEU A 33 -8.68 1.71 8.85
CA LEU A 33 -7.54 1.31 8.04
C LEU A 33 -6.51 0.59 8.92
N GLU A 34 -6.07 -0.59 8.48
CA GLU A 34 -5.02 -1.37 9.15
C GLU A 34 -3.88 -1.59 8.17
N GLU A 35 -2.73 -0.97 8.46
CA GLU A 35 -1.56 -1.04 7.59
C GLU A 35 -1.04 -2.48 7.46
N ILE A 36 -0.83 -2.92 6.22
CA ILE A 36 -0.29 -4.25 5.92
C ILE A 36 1.11 -4.36 6.53
N THR A 37 1.33 -5.35 7.39
CA THR A 37 2.68 -5.60 7.91
C THR A 37 3.65 -5.96 6.78
N ARG A 38 4.82 -5.29 6.74
CA ARG A 38 5.92 -5.57 5.81
C ARG A 38 5.51 -5.53 4.32
N TRP A 39 4.92 -4.42 3.89
CA TRP A 39 4.67 -4.14 2.48
C TRP A 39 5.97 -3.77 1.72
N ASN A 40 5.94 -3.92 0.40
CA ASN A 40 7.02 -3.59 -0.54
C ASN A 40 6.67 -2.32 -1.32
N CYS A 41 7.69 -1.54 -1.69
CA CYS A 41 7.52 -0.44 -2.64
C CYS A 41 6.82 -0.94 -3.91
N CYS A 42 5.86 -0.18 -4.44
CA CYS A 42 5.04 -0.59 -5.59
C CYS A 42 5.85 -0.78 -6.87
N GLY A 43 7.09 -0.30 -6.90
CA GLY A 43 7.95 -0.41 -8.08
C GLY A 43 7.59 0.59 -9.17
N ALA A 44 6.93 1.72 -8.84
CA ALA A 44 6.70 2.83 -9.77
C ALA A 44 8.02 3.57 -10.11
N VAL A 45 8.93 2.85 -10.73
CA VAL A 45 10.23 3.29 -11.23
C VAL A 45 10.34 2.80 -12.66
N HIS A 46 11.27 3.36 -13.44
CA HIS A 46 11.52 2.82 -14.78
C HIS A 46 12.23 1.46 -14.67
N SER A 47 11.65 0.42 -15.29
CA SER A 47 12.33 -0.86 -15.44
C SER A 47 13.52 -0.70 -16.39
N LEU A 48 14.66 -1.29 -16.01
CA LEU A 48 15.82 -1.43 -16.89
C LEU A 48 15.81 -2.77 -17.64
N ALA A 49 14.83 -3.64 -17.35
CA ALA A 49 14.67 -4.93 -17.99
C ALA A 49 13.58 -4.85 -19.08
N ASP A 50 13.84 -5.50 -20.22
CA ASP A 50 12.94 -5.52 -21.38
C ASP A 50 11.62 -6.29 -21.13
N ASP A 51 11.60 -7.19 -20.15
CA ASP A 51 10.47 -8.08 -19.88
C ASP A 51 9.41 -7.48 -18.92
N ASP A 52 9.71 -6.33 -18.32
CA ASP A 52 8.87 -5.57 -17.40
C ASP A 52 8.32 -6.34 -16.18
N LEU A 53 8.88 -7.53 -15.88
CA LEU A 53 8.34 -8.42 -14.84
C LEU A 53 8.42 -7.79 -13.44
N ILE A 54 9.38 -6.90 -13.22
CA ILE A 54 9.62 -6.26 -11.93
C ILE A 54 8.43 -5.43 -11.44
N HIS A 55 7.64 -4.84 -12.35
CA HIS A 55 6.43 -4.09 -12.00
C HIS A 55 5.30 -4.99 -11.48
N GLN A 56 5.36 -6.29 -11.72
CA GLN A 56 4.35 -7.24 -11.25
C GLN A 56 4.75 -7.87 -9.91
N VAL A 57 6.04 -8.13 -9.70
CA VAL A 57 6.52 -8.88 -8.53
C VAL A 57 6.22 -8.17 -7.21
N ALA A 58 6.45 -6.85 -7.13
CA ALA A 58 6.27 -6.13 -5.87
C ALA A 58 4.78 -5.95 -5.48
N PRO A 59 3.86 -5.57 -6.39
CA PRO A 59 2.43 -5.59 -6.11
C PRO A 59 1.90 -6.96 -5.70
N VAL A 60 2.30 -8.04 -6.39
CA VAL A 60 1.89 -9.41 -6.05
C VAL A 60 2.30 -9.77 -4.62
N ARG A 61 3.51 -9.40 -4.19
CA ARG A 61 3.94 -9.62 -2.80
C ARG A 61 3.05 -8.89 -1.81
N ASN A 62 2.61 -7.66 -2.10
CA ASN A 62 1.71 -6.91 -1.22
C ASN A 62 0.32 -7.57 -1.13
N LEU A 63 -0.19 -8.09 -2.24
CA LEU A 63 -1.45 -8.85 -2.26
C LEU A 63 -1.35 -10.12 -1.41
N ILE A 64 -0.26 -10.89 -1.56
CA ILE A 64 -0.01 -12.08 -0.73
C ILE A 64 0.01 -11.72 0.76
N ARG A 65 0.66 -10.61 1.16
CA ARG A 65 0.67 -10.15 2.57
C ARG A 65 -0.72 -9.80 3.08
N THR A 66 -1.58 -9.28 2.22
CA THR A 66 -2.97 -8.97 2.56
C THR A 66 -3.74 -10.27 2.84
N THR A 67 -3.60 -11.26 1.95
CA THR A 67 -4.21 -12.58 2.12
C THR A 67 -3.73 -13.30 3.40
N GLU A 68 -2.42 -13.27 3.68
CA GLU A 68 -1.83 -13.86 4.89
C GLU A 68 -2.39 -13.26 6.20
N GLN A 69 -2.81 -12.00 6.17
CA GLN A 69 -3.38 -11.29 7.34
C GLN A 69 -4.89 -11.54 7.52
N GLY A 70 -5.52 -12.32 6.64
CA GLY A 70 -6.96 -12.57 6.67
C GLY A 70 -7.80 -11.32 6.39
N LYS A 71 -7.27 -10.42 5.56
CA LYS A 71 -7.90 -9.18 5.13
C LYS A 71 -8.47 -9.29 3.73
#